data_AF-A0A7S2IQ88-F1
#
_entry.id   AF-A0A7S2IQ88-F1
#
_cell.length_a   1.000
_cell.length_b   1.000
_cell.length_c   1.000
_cell.angle_alpha   90.00
_cell.angle_beta   90.00
_cell.angle_gamma   90.00
#
_symmetry.space_group_name_H-M   'P 1'
#
loop_
_entity.id
_entity.type
_entity.pdbx_description
1 polymer ?
#
loop_
_entity_poly.entity_id
_entity_poly.type
_entity_poly.pdbx_seq_one_letter_code
_entity_poly.pdbx_strand_id
1 'polypeptide(L)'
;IEGVHTATRVMTTLHTSDNCRQDGVGMGLGPVVEWAQDQKGNPATNCYVEAPDQWTNQGCPQTGPEASLGAPFNAAGGGTYAAEWDPKAGHIRVWFWRRGTEPDNALD
;
A
#
# COMPACT_ATOMS: atom_id res chain seq x y z
N ILE A 1 4.58 -4.76 -3.24
CA ILE A 1 5.47 -4.72 -2.06
C ILE A 1 6.69 -3.90 -2.48
N GLU A 2 6.86 -2.70 -1.94
CA GLU A 2 7.97 -1.83 -2.29
C GLU A 2 8.55 -1.16 -1.03
N GLY A 3 9.82 -0.79 -1.10
CA GLY A 3 10.48 0.09 -0.16
C GLY A 3 11.95 0.26 -0.54
N VAL A 4 12.58 1.31 -0.03
CA VAL A 4 13.97 1.65 -0.35
C VAL A 4 14.82 1.74 0.91
N HIS A 5 16.14 1.58 0.74
CA HIS A 5 17.12 1.69 1.82
C HIS A 5 16.79 0.76 3.02
N THR A 6 16.64 1.32 4.21
CA THR A 6 16.40 0.61 5.47
C THR A 6 14.93 0.61 5.88
N ALA A 7 14.01 0.83 4.94
CA ALA A 7 12.57 0.84 5.22
C ALA A 7 12.11 -0.48 5.87
N THR A 8 11.31 -0.34 6.93
CA THR A 8 10.75 -1.46 7.72
C THR A 8 9.24 -1.61 7.58
N ARG A 9 8.60 -0.65 6.88
CA ARG A 9 7.18 -0.63 6.54
C ARG A 9 7.07 -0.68 5.02
N VAL A 10 6.18 -1.53 4.51
CA VAL A 10 5.92 -1.64 3.08
C VAL A 10 5.26 -0.38 2.56
N MET A 11 5.61 0.01 1.34
CA MET A 11 4.84 0.92 0.52
C MET A 11 4.07 0.12 -0.54
N THR A 12 2.79 0.43 -0.69
CA THR A 12 1.91 -0.09 -1.74
C THR A 12 1.34 1.09 -2.49
N THR A 13 1.59 1.16 -3.80
CA THR A 13 1.24 2.30 -4.64
C THR A 13 0.67 1.82 -5.96
N LEU A 14 -0.21 2.63 -6.56
CA LEU A 14 -0.64 2.49 -7.94
C LEU A 14 -0.16 3.68 -8.76
N HIS A 15 0.21 3.39 -10.00
CA HIS A 15 0.64 4.35 -11.02
C HIS A 15 -0.26 4.15 -12.23
N THR A 16 -0.97 5.20 -12.62
CA THR A 16 -1.97 5.14 -13.71
C THR A 16 -1.79 6.29 -14.68
N SER A 17 -2.53 6.24 -15.79
CA SER A 17 -2.89 7.44 -16.54
C SER A 17 -3.72 8.39 -15.67
N ASP A 18 -4.00 9.59 -16.19
CA ASP A 18 -4.85 10.57 -15.51
C ASP A 18 -6.26 10.01 -15.22
N ASN A 19 -6.97 10.66 -14.30
CA ASN A 19 -8.33 10.37 -13.85
C ASN A 19 -8.50 9.11 -12.97
N CYS A 20 -7.51 8.82 -12.11
CA CYS A 20 -7.64 7.82 -11.04
C CYS A 20 -7.21 8.43 -9.69
N ARG A 21 -8.18 8.61 -8.79
CA ARG A 21 -7.97 9.18 -7.47
C ARG A 21 -8.59 8.29 -6.41
N GLN A 22 -7.89 8.13 -5.29
CA GLN A 22 -8.35 7.36 -4.13
C GLN A 22 -8.82 8.29 -2.99
N ASP A 23 -9.33 9.47 -3.34
CA ASP A 23 -9.91 10.39 -2.36
C ASP A 23 -11.10 9.71 -1.66
N GLY A 24 -11.16 9.82 -0.33
CA GLY A 24 -12.24 9.25 0.46
C GLY A 24 -12.22 7.72 0.57
N VAL A 25 -11.22 7.03 -0.02
CA VAL A 25 -10.96 5.63 0.30
C VAL A 25 -10.55 5.56 1.77
N GLY A 26 -11.41 4.97 2.59
CA GLY A 26 -11.07 4.68 3.97
C GLY A 26 -9.87 3.74 4.00
N MET A 27 -8.85 4.11 4.77
CA MET A 27 -7.79 3.16 5.14
C MET A 27 -8.51 1.97 5.80
N GLY A 28 -8.15 0.74 5.43
CA GLY A 28 -8.86 -0.48 5.85
C GLY A 28 -9.07 -0.56 7.37
N LEU A 29 -9.84 -1.56 7.83
CA LEU A 29 -10.11 -1.77 9.26
C LEU A 29 -8.80 -1.92 10.06
N GLY A 30 -8.25 -0.82 10.57
CA GLY A 30 -7.04 -0.80 11.38
C GLY A 30 -6.28 0.54 11.31
N PRO A 31 -5.79 1.08 12.45
CA PRO A 31 -5.06 2.35 12.54
C PRO A 31 -3.64 2.32 11.92
N VAL A 32 -3.32 1.32 11.10
CA VAL A 32 -1.92 0.95 10.79
C VAL A 32 -1.52 1.19 9.33
N VAL A 33 -2.43 1.70 8.50
CA VAL A 33 -2.14 2.08 7.11
C VAL A 33 -2.30 3.59 6.98
N GLU A 34 -1.31 4.27 6.41
CA GLU A 34 -1.24 5.73 6.28
C GLU A 34 -0.96 6.13 4.82
N TRP A 35 -1.56 7.22 4.33
CA TRP A 35 -1.15 7.80 3.06
C TRP A 35 0.26 8.38 3.17
N ALA A 36 1.12 8.14 2.18
CA ALA A 36 2.33 8.94 2.09
C ALA A 36 1.96 10.38 1.71
N GLN A 37 2.85 11.33 2.04
CA GLN A 37 2.60 12.75 1.82
C GLN A 37 3.07 13.22 0.45
N ASP A 38 2.32 14.15 -0.14
CA ASP A 38 2.66 14.90 -1.34
C ASP A 38 3.73 15.98 -1.05
N GLN A 39 4.03 16.84 -2.02
CA GLN A 39 5.03 17.91 -1.87
C GLN A 39 4.67 18.97 -0.82
N LYS A 40 3.40 19.03 -0.42
CA LYS A 40 2.82 20.02 0.51
C LYS A 40 2.45 19.41 1.86
N GLY A 41 2.69 18.11 2.06
CA GLY A 41 2.34 17.40 3.30
C GLY A 41 0.91 16.85 3.32
N ASN A 42 0.13 16.95 2.23
CA ASN A 42 -1.20 16.35 2.15
C ASN A 42 -1.12 14.87 1.77
N PRO A 43 -2.17 14.06 2.01
CA PRO A 43 -2.24 12.70 1.48
C PRO A 43 -2.07 12.63 -0.04
N ALA A 44 -1.11 11.84 -0.52
CA ALA A 44 -0.89 11.57 -1.94
C ALA A 44 -1.90 10.51 -2.44
N THR A 45 -3.10 10.96 -2.81
CA THR A 45 -4.22 10.10 -3.24
C THR A 45 -4.42 10.03 -4.75
N ASN A 46 -3.68 10.80 -5.54
CA ASN A 46 -3.78 10.79 -7.00
C ASN A 46 -2.84 9.74 -7.60
N CYS A 47 -3.38 8.74 -8.29
CA CYS A 47 -2.57 7.66 -8.84
C CYS A 47 -1.90 8.04 -10.17
N TYR A 48 -2.24 9.21 -10.74
CA TYR A 48 -1.63 9.72 -11.97
C TYR A 48 -0.13 9.98 -11.78
N VAL A 49 0.69 9.40 -12.66
CA VAL A 49 2.15 9.53 -12.62
C VAL A 49 2.67 10.97 -12.80
N GLU A 50 1.85 11.87 -13.35
CA GLU A 50 2.19 13.30 -13.53
C GLU A 50 1.26 14.22 -12.72
N ALA A 51 0.70 13.73 -11.60
CA ALA A 51 -0.13 14.53 -10.72
C ALA A 51 0.61 15.81 -10.26
N PRO A 52 0.04 17.01 -10.46
CA PRO A 52 0.78 18.28 -10.37
C PRO A 52 1.26 18.64 -8.96
N ASP A 53 0.62 18.11 -7.91
CA ASP A 53 0.94 18.41 -6.51
C ASP A 53 1.74 17.29 -5.81
N GLN A 54 2.07 16.22 -6.54
CA GLN A 54 2.79 15.06 -6.04
C GLN A 54 4.20 14.98 -6.65
N TRP A 55 5.10 14.20 -6.05
CA TRP A 55 6.41 13.94 -6.65
C TRP A 55 6.25 13.25 -8.01
N THR A 56 7.20 13.48 -8.93
CA THR A 56 7.19 12.81 -10.23
C THR A 56 7.11 11.30 -10.05
N ASN A 57 6.13 10.67 -10.70
CA ASN A 57 5.88 9.24 -10.57
C ASN A 57 5.68 8.79 -9.11
N GLN A 58 5.09 9.62 -8.24
CA GLN A 58 4.76 9.20 -6.86
C GLN A 58 3.62 8.18 -6.84
N GLY A 59 2.62 8.35 -7.72
CA GLY A 59 1.38 7.58 -7.67
C GLY A 59 0.60 7.87 -6.39
N CYS A 60 -0.20 6.91 -5.94
CA CYS A 60 -1.02 7.02 -4.73
C CYS A 60 -0.56 6.03 -3.64
N PRO A 61 0.58 6.29 -2.97
CA PRO A 61 1.21 5.37 -2.03
C PRO A 61 0.54 5.32 -0.66
N GLN A 62 0.38 4.11 -0.14
CA GLN A 62 0.00 3.81 1.22
C GLN A 62 1.15 3.09 1.94
N THR A 63 1.46 3.52 3.16
CA THR A 63 2.42 2.91 4.06
C THR A 63 1.71 1.89 4.95
N GLY A 64 2.14 0.63 4.88
CA GLY A 64 1.58 -0.46 5.68
C GLY A 64 2.05 -0.48 7.15
N PRO A 65 1.71 -1.54 7.88
CA PRO A 65 1.99 -1.66 9.31
C PRO A 65 3.48 -1.89 9.62
N GLU A 66 3.87 -1.76 10.89
CA GLU A 66 5.24 -2.07 11.33
C GLU A 66 5.65 -3.52 11.03
N ALA A 67 6.94 -3.71 10.69
CA ALA A 67 7.52 -5.00 10.35
C ALA A 67 6.79 -5.73 9.20
N SER A 68 6.24 -4.96 8.27
CA SER A 68 5.68 -5.46 7.01
C SER A 68 6.73 -5.56 5.89
N LEU A 69 7.92 -4.99 6.08
CA LEU A 69 9.03 -5.03 5.12
C LEU A 69 10.38 -5.20 5.83
N GLY A 70 11.38 -5.66 5.08
CA GLY A 70 12.78 -5.51 5.44
C GLY A 70 13.23 -6.42 6.59
N ALA A 71 14.25 -5.97 7.32
CA ALA A 71 14.88 -6.79 8.36
C ALA A 71 13.90 -7.29 9.44
N PRO A 72 12.95 -6.48 9.96
CA PRO A 72 11.99 -6.96 10.95
C PRO A 72 11.01 -8.00 10.39
N PHE A 73 10.57 -7.85 9.13
CA PHE A 73 9.73 -8.85 8.45
C PHE A 73 10.48 -10.19 8.33
N ASN A 74 11.75 -10.15 7.90
CA ASN A 74 12.58 -11.34 7.77
C ASN A 74 12.84 -12.02 9.12
N ALA A 75 13.15 -11.25 10.17
CA ALA A 75 13.40 -11.76 11.51
C ALA A 75 12.15 -12.44 12.12
N ALA A 76 10.95 -11.98 11.75
CA ALA A 76 9.68 -12.60 12.15
C ALA A 76 9.32 -13.86 11.34
N GLY A 77 10.17 -14.30 10.41
CA GLY A 77 9.89 -15.45 9.55
C GLY A 77 8.93 -15.14 8.39
N GLY A 78 8.79 -13.86 8.04
CA GLY A 78 8.00 -13.36 6.93
C GLY A 78 6.52 -13.16 7.26
N GLY A 79 5.68 -13.38 6.24
CA GLY A 79 4.24 -13.24 6.31
C GLY A 79 3.62 -13.38 4.92
N THR A 80 2.30 -13.29 4.87
CA THR A 80 1.52 -13.50 3.66
C THR A 80 1.01 -12.17 3.13
N TYR A 81 1.32 -11.90 1.86
CA TYR A 81 0.71 -10.81 1.11
C TYR A 81 -0.26 -11.40 0.11
N ALA A 82 -1.49 -10.87 0.08
CA ALA A 82 -2.45 -11.16 -0.96
C ALA A 82 -2.86 -9.87 -1.66
N ALA A 83 -3.14 -9.95 -2.95
CA ALA A 83 -3.67 -8.86 -3.73
C ALA A 83 -4.89 -9.35 -4.53
N GLU A 84 -5.95 -8.57 -4.48
CA GLU A 84 -7.15 -8.77 -5.29
C GLU A 84 -7.21 -7.67 -6.34
N TRP A 85 -7.52 -8.08 -7.56
CA TRP A 85 -7.94 -7.18 -8.62
C TRP A 85 -9.36 -7.55 -9.01
N ASP A 86 -10.32 -6.67 -8.72
CA ASP A 86 -11.72 -6.83 -9.10
C ASP A 86 -12.13 -5.71 -10.06
N PRO A 87 -12.04 -5.94 -11.39
CA PRO A 87 -12.51 -4.97 -12.38
C PRO A 87 -14.01 -4.68 -12.31
N LYS A 88 -14.81 -5.62 -11.79
CA LYS A 88 -16.27 -5.47 -11.73
C LYS A 88 -16.67 -4.61 -10.55
N ALA A 89 -16.06 -4.80 -9.39
CA ALA A 89 -16.24 -3.94 -8.23
C ALA A 89 -15.46 -2.63 -8.33
N GLY A 90 -14.45 -2.56 -9.21
CA GLY A 90 -13.68 -1.35 -9.48
C GLY A 90 -12.60 -1.07 -8.44
N HIS A 91 -12.02 -2.12 -7.82
CA HIS A 91 -10.97 -1.94 -6.82
C HIS A 91 -9.78 -2.87 -7.01
N ILE A 92 -8.65 -2.43 -6.46
CA ILE A 92 -7.50 -3.27 -6.14
C ILE A 92 -7.34 -3.20 -4.62
N ARG A 93 -7.15 -4.35 -3.99
CA ARG A 93 -6.94 -4.43 -2.54
C ARG A 93 -5.70 -5.25 -2.24
N VAL A 94 -4.98 -4.86 -1.20
CA VAL A 94 -3.81 -5.57 -0.71
C VAL A 94 -3.98 -5.85 0.77
N TRP A 95 -3.68 -7.08 1.17
CA TRP A 95 -3.65 -7.51 2.55
C TRP A 95 -2.26 -7.98 2.92
N PHE A 96 -1.93 -7.79 4.19
CA PHE A 96 -0.75 -8.34 4.81
C PHE A 96 -1.15 -9.01 6.12
N TRP A 97 -0.73 -10.26 6.28
CA TRP A 97 -0.80 -11.00 7.52
C TRP A 97 0.60 -11.37 7.98
N ARG A 98 0.88 -11.18 9.26
CA ARG A 98 2.13 -11.71 9.87
C ARG A 98 2.10 -13.23 9.78
N ARG A 99 3.28 -13.86 9.73
CA ARG A 99 3.42 -15.33 9.69
C ARG A 99 2.48 -16.01 10.70
N GLY A 100 1.63 -16.91 10.21
CA GLY A 100 0.71 -17.70 11.03
C GLY A 100 -0.56 -16.94 11.47
N THR A 101 -0.85 -15.79 10.86
CA THR A 101 -2.08 -15.02 11.10
C THR A 101 -2.93 -14.83 9.84
N GLU A 102 -2.45 -15.37 8.72
CA GLU A 102 -3.22 -15.46 7.49
C GLU A 102 -4.46 -16.34 7.68
N PRO A 103 -5.60 -16.01 7.05
CA PRO A 103 -6.75 -16.90 7.01
C PRO A 103 -6.39 -18.23 6.33
N ASP A 104 -6.92 -19.35 6.82
CA ASP A 104 -6.64 -20.69 6.26
C ASP A 104 -6.94 -20.75 4.76
N ASN A 105 -8.02 -20.07 4.33
CA ASN A 105 -8.47 -20.04 2.94
C ASN A 105 -7.77 -18.97 2.08
N ALA A 106 -6.73 -18.31 2.58
CA ALA A 106 -5.96 -17.34 1.81
C ALA A 106 -4.93 -18.02 0.88
N LEU A 107 -4.67 -19.32 1.07
CA LEU A 107 -3.67 -20.10 0.34
C LEU A 107 -4.27 -21.24 -0.52
N ASP A 108 -5.59 -21.40 -0.50
CA ASP A 108 -6.35 -22.40 -1.28
C ASP A 108 -6.75 -21.87 -2.67
#